data_AF-A0A2W6A7L1-F1
#
_entry.id   AF-A0A2W6A7L1-F1
#
_cell.length_a   1.000
_cell.length_b   1.000
_cell.length_c   1.000
_cell.angle_alpha   90.00
_cell.angle_beta   90.00
_cell.angle_gamma   90.00
#
_symmetry.space_group_name_H-M   'P 1'
#
loop_
_entity.id
_entity.type
_entity.pdbx_description
1 polymer ?
#
loop_
_entity_poly.entity_id
_entity_poly.type
_entity_poly.pdbx_seq_one_letter_code
_entity_poly.pdbx_strand_id
1 'polypeptide(L)'
;NFPADTFSSRDAFLKLSKTFEETGVGAYLGAAGSIQSKDVLQAAAGIFGVEARHAAAVGYISGAQPEGGIYMGATETAKSRVDVLAAVMPFLGGMPGTGFAPANQINEQLLVAGLGGLAGSSLIIAGLRRLAVRKQEQ
;
A
#
# COMPACT_ATOMS: atom_id res chain seq x y z
N ASN A 1 5.05 -1.27 15.07
CA ASN A 1 5.44 -2.70 14.97
C ASN A 1 5.87 -3.01 13.55
N PHE A 2 7.15 -3.28 13.31
CA PHE A 2 7.65 -3.67 11.97
C PHE A 2 7.84 -5.19 11.89
N PRO A 3 7.70 -5.82 10.70
CA PRO A 3 8.15 -7.19 10.49
C PRO A 3 9.59 -7.40 10.97
N ALA A 4 9.89 -8.54 11.59
CA ALA A 4 11.19 -8.80 12.23
C ALA A 4 12.38 -8.62 11.27
N ASP A 5 12.20 -8.95 10.00
CA ASP A 5 13.25 -8.89 8.97
C ASP A 5 13.32 -7.55 8.23
N THR A 6 12.48 -6.56 8.56
CA THR A 6 12.46 -5.27 7.87
C THR A 6 13.84 -4.60 7.83
N PHE A 7 14.61 -4.73 8.91
CA PHE A 7 15.92 -4.08 9.05
C PHE A 7 17.09 -5.05 8.92
N SER A 8 16.84 -6.31 8.56
CA SER A 8 17.90 -7.35 8.48
C SER A 8 18.70 -7.29 7.18
N SER A 9 18.18 -6.63 6.15
CA SER A 9 18.87 -6.45 4.87
C SER A 9 18.44 -5.17 4.15
N ARG A 10 19.31 -4.70 3.24
CA ARG A 10 19.03 -3.57 2.34
C ARG A 10 17.74 -3.82 1.54
N ASP A 11 17.57 -5.01 0.97
CA ASP A 11 16.43 -5.31 0.11
C ASP A 11 15.12 -5.37 0.90
N ALA A 12 15.13 -5.92 2.12
CA ALA A 12 13.96 -5.91 3.00
C ALA A 12 13.54 -4.48 3.37
N PHE A 13 14.52 -3.62 3.66
CA PHE A 13 14.26 -2.21 3.97
C PHE A 13 13.71 -1.46 2.74
N LEU A 14 14.33 -1.61 1.57
CA LEU A 14 13.90 -0.93 0.34
C LEU A 14 12.50 -1.39 -0.09
N LYS A 15 12.18 -2.68 0.04
CA LYS A 15 10.84 -3.20 -0.22
C LYS A 15 9.79 -2.58 0.69
N LEU A 16 10.10 -2.44 1.98
CA LEU A 16 9.19 -1.77 2.90
C LEU A 16 9.04 -0.28 2.58
N SER A 17 10.17 0.42 2.36
CA SER A 17 10.16 1.84 2.01
C SER A 17 9.30 2.09 0.78
N LYS A 18 9.49 1.34 -0.31
CA LYS A 18 8.66 1.44 -1.52
C LYS A 18 7.17 1.32 -1.21
N THR A 19 6.79 0.36 -0.34
CA THR A 19 5.39 0.17 0.07
C THR A 19 4.82 1.39 0.81
N PHE A 20 5.62 2.02 1.68
CA PHE A 20 5.20 3.23 2.40
C PHE A 20 5.04 4.43 1.48
N GLU A 21 6.03 4.71 0.63
CA GLU A 21 5.99 5.87 -0.27
C GLU A 21 4.81 5.75 -1.26
N GLU A 22 4.56 4.57 -1.84
CA GLU A 22 3.41 4.34 -2.73
C GLU A 22 2.06 4.42 -1.99
N THR A 23 2.04 4.07 -0.70
CA THR A 23 0.85 4.28 0.14
C THR A 23 0.61 5.77 0.37
N GLY A 24 1.66 6.56 0.61
CA GLY A 24 1.62 8.02 0.73
C GLY A 24 1.09 8.69 -0.54
N VAL A 25 1.65 8.33 -1.71
CA VAL A 25 1.20 8.80 -3.03
C VAL A 25 -0.31 8.58 -3.20
N GLY A 26 -0.77 7.35 -3.00
CA GLY A 26 -2.19 7.01 -3.14
C GLY A 26 -3.08 7.71 -2.11
N ALA A 27 -2.60 7.90 -0.88
CA ALA A 27 -3.36 8.55 0.19
C ALA A 27 -3.59 10.04 -0.07
N TYR A 28 -2.54 10.79 -0.43
CA TYR A 28 -2.68 12.22 -0.73
C TYR A 28 -3.55 12.45 -1.97
N LEU A 29 -3.37 11.65 -3.02
CA LEU A 29 -4.18 11.74 -4.21
C LEU A 29 -5.65 11.39 -3.93
N GLY A 30 -5.91 10.34 -3.16
CA GLY A 30 -7.26 9.93 -2.76
C GLY A 30 -7.97 10.93 -1.85
N ALA A 31 -7.22 11.67 -1.02
CA ALA A 31 -7.76 12.70 -0.15
C ALA A 31 -8.00 14.04 -0.87
N ALA A 32 -7.32 14.31 -1.99
CA ALA A 32 -7.29 15.62 -2.66
C ALA A 32 -8.70 16.22 -2.89
N GLY A 33 -9.64 15.42 -3.39
CA GLY A 33 -11.01 15.88 -3.67
C GLY A 33 -11.84 16.26 -2.43
N SER A 34 -11.41 15.85 -1.23
CA SER A 34 -12.08 16.21 0.03
C SER A 34 -11.52 17.49 0.66
N ILE A 35 -10.36 17.99 0.19
CA ILE A 35 -9.68 19.14 0.78
C ILE A 35 -10.27 20.44 0.20
N GLN A 36 -10.93 21.22 1.05
CA GLN A 36 -11.58 22.48 0.64
C GLN A 36 -10.65 23.70 0.69
N SER A 37 -9.68 23.69 1.61
CA SER A 37 -8.72 24.78 1.73
C SER A 37 -7.66 24.66 0.64
N LYS A 38 -7.51 25.72 -0.17
CA LYS A 38 -6.49 25.77 -1.23
C LYS A 38 -5.07 25.66 -0.67
N ASP A 39 -4.82 26.27 0.48
CA ASP A 39 -3.50 26.22 1.12
C ASP A 39 -3.17 24.79 1.57
N VAL A 40 -4.16 24.09 2.14
CA VAL A 40 -4.01 22.68 2.53
C VAL A 40 -3.87 21.79 1.30
N LEU A 41 -4.61 22.06 0.23
CA LEU A 41 -4.51 21.29 -1.01
C LEU A 41 -3.14 21.48 -1.67
N GLN A 42 -2.60 22.70 -1.65
CA GLN A 42 -1.26 22.97 -2.17
C GLN A 42 -0.18 22.28 -1.34
N ALA A 43 -0.29 22.30 -0.01
CA ALA A 43 0.61 21.55 0.84
C ALA A 43 0.52 20.04 0.57
N ALA A 44 -0.70 19.49 0.49
CA ALA A 44 -0.95 18.08 0.19
C ALA A 44 -0.38 17.66 -1.18
N ALA A 45 -0.54 18.50 -2.21
CA ALA A 45 0.03 18.26 -3.54
C ALA A 45 1.57 18.30 -3.51
N GLY A 46 2.16 19.18 -2.70
CA GLY A 46 3.60 19.21 -2.47
C GLY A 46 4.13 17.92 -1.84
N ILE A 47 3.45 17.41 -0.81
CA ILE A 47 3.84 16.17 -0.14
C ILE A 47 3.65 14.98 -1.10
N PHE A 48 2.52 14.89 -1.80
CA PHE A 48 2.30 13.89 -2.85
C PHE A 48 3.48 13.82 -3.84
N GLY A 49 3.95 14.96 -4.34
CA GLY A 49 5.09 15.01 -5.27
C GLY A 49 6.44 14.63 -4.64
N VAL A 50 6.59 14.74 -3.32
CA VAL A 50 7.77 14.24 -2.59
C VAL A 50 7.70 12.72 -2.48
N GLU A 51 6.59 12.17 -2.00
CA GLU A 51 6.36 10.73 -1.87
C GLU A 51 6.54 10.01 -3.23
N ALA A 52 6.03 10.60 -4.33
CA ALA A 52 6.21 10.02 -5.67
C ALA A 52 7.70 9.98 -6.09
N ARG A 53 8.48 11.01 -5.77
CA ARG A 53 9.92 11.04 -6.03
C ARG A 53 10.68 10.04 -5.17
N HIS A 54 10.28 9.86 -3.91
CA HIS A 54 10.87 8.83 -3.06
C HIS A 54 10.54 7.43 -3.60
N ALA A 55 9.29 7.15 -3.96
CA ALA A 55 8.88 5.89 -4.55
C ALA A 55 9.67 5.57 -5.84
N ALA A 56 9.91 6.58 -6.67
CA ALA A 56 10.73 6.44 -7.88
C ALA A 56 12.21 6.19 -7.55
N ALA A 57 12.78 6.95 -6.60
CA ALA A 57 14.17 6.79 -6.16
C ALA A 57 14.42 5.40 -5.56
N VAL A 58 13.53 4.93 -4.69
CA VAL A 58 13.61 3.59 -4.10
C VAL A 58 13.48 2.51 -5.19
N GLY A 59 12.57 2.68 -6.15
CA GLY A 59 12.44 1.77 -7.30
C GLY A 59 13.73 1.69 -8.11
N TYR A 60 14.34 2.84 -8.43
CA TYR A 60 15.61 2.91 -9.15
C TYR A 60 16.75 2.21 -8.38
N ILE A 61 16.90 2.51 -7.08
CA ILE A 61 17.93 1.92 -6.22
C ILE A 61 17.74 0.39 -6.07
N SER A 62 16.49 -0.08 -6.16
CA SER A 62 16.13 -1.50 -6.12
C SER A 62 16.29 -2.21 -7.48
N GLY A 63 16.68 -1.50 -8.54
CA GLY A 63 16.84 -2.06 -9.88
C GLY A 63 15.51 -2.38 -10.58
N ALA A 64 14.42 -1.72 -10.20
CA ALA A 64 13.12 -1.90 -10.84
C ALA A 64 13.13 -1.41 -12.30
N GLN A 65 12.29 -2.01 -13.14
CA GLN A 65 12.08 -1.51 -14.50
C GLN A 65 11.50 -0.09 -14.46
N PRO A 66 11.82 0.77 -15.45
CA PRO A 66 11.27 2.13 -15.49
C PRO A 66 9.73 2.11 -15.44
N GLU A 67 9.09 1.59 -16.48
CA GLU A 67 7.65 1.36 -16.49
C GLU A 67 7.31 0.01 -15.84
N GLY A 68 6.25 -0.02 -15.04
CA GLY A 68 5.84 -1.19 -14.27
C GLY A 68 6.65 -1.42 -13.00
N GLY A 69 7.54 -0.49 -12.62
CA GLY A 69 8.35 -0.58 -11.41
C GLY A 69 8.64 0.78 -10.76
N ILE A 70 9.34 1.65 -11.47
CA ILE A 70 9.62 3.02 -11.00
C ILE A 70 8.35 3.87 -11.11
N TYR A 71 7.65 3.79 -12.24
CA TYR A 71 6.34 4.38 -12.49
C TYR A 71 5.39 3.36 -13.12
N MET A 72 4.08 3.52 -12.92
CA MET A 72 3.06 2.60 -13.47
C MET A 72 2.34 3.14 -14.71
N GLY A 73 2.53 4.43 -15.04
CA GLY A 73 1.92 5.09 -16.18
C GLY A 73 2.10 6.61 -16.10
N ALA A 74 1.30 7.35 -16.87
CA ALA A 74 1.35 8.82 -16.87
C ALA A 74 0.74 9.46 -15.61
N THR A 75 -0.07 8.72 -14.85
CA THR A 75 -0.78 9.20 -13.66
C THR A 75 -0.67 8.21 -12.51
N GLU A 76 -0.59 8.73 -11.29
CA GLU A 76 -0.65 7.93 -10.08
C GLU A 76 -2.07 7.43 -9.78
N THR A 77 -2.17 6.37 -8.97
CA THR A 77 -3.46 5.77 -8.59
C THR A 77 -3.87 6.19 -7.18
N ALA A 78 -5.05 6.80 -7.05
CA ALA A 78 -5.63 7.15 -5.76
C ALA A 78 -5.98 5.89 -4.95
N LYS A 79 -5.75 5.92 -3.64
CA LYS A 79 -6.18 4.88 -2.70
C LYS A 79 -7.36 5.39 -1.87
N SER A 80 -8.30 4.49 -1.56
CA SER A 80 -9.38 4.82 -0.62
C SER A 80 -8.84 4.90 0.81
N ARG A 81 -9.56 5.58 1.72
CA ARG A 81 -9.20 5.58 3.16
C ARG A 81 -9.08 4.18 3.74
N VAL A 82 -9.91 3.24 3.30
CA VAL A 82 -9.89 1.84 3.75
C VAL A 82 -8.61 1.15 3.28
N ASP A 83 -8.21 1.37 2.03
CA ASP A 83 -6.98 0.77 1.48
C ASP A 83 -5.72 1.34 2.12
N VAL A 84 -5.70 2.66 2.37
CA VAL A 84 -4.60 3.32 3.10
C VAL A 84 -4.51 2.75 4.51
N LEU A 85 -5.64 2.65 5.21
CA LEU A 85 -5.69 2.10 6.57
C LEU A 85 -5.21 0.65 6.59
N ALA A 86 -5.68 -0.18 5.65
CA ALA A 86 -5.26 -1.57 5.53
C ALA A 86 -3.74 -1.69 5.29
N ALA A 87 -3.16 -0.82 4.48
CA ALA A 87 -1.73 -0.80 4.20
C ALA A 87 -0.88 -0.43 5.44
N VAL A 88 -1.35 0.50 6.27
CA VAL A 88 -0.59 0.98 7.45
C VAL A 88 -0.87 0.20 8.73
N MET A 89 -2.00 -0.51 8.80
CA MET A 89 -2.47 -1.23 9.99
C MET A 89 -1.44 -2.17 10.64
N PRO A 90 -0.66 -2.95 9.89
CA PRO A 90 0.37 -3.81 10.48
C PRO A 90 1.37 -3.06 11.37
N PHE A 91 1.58 -1.76 11.10
CA PHE A 91 2.57 -0.93 11.78
C PHE A 91 2.03 -0.22 13.03
N LEU A 92 0.71 -0.06 13.13
CA LEU A 92 0.04 0.66 14.22
C LEU A 92 -0.18 -0.18 15.49
N GLY A 93 0.26 -1.44 15.50
CA GLY A 93 0.18 -2.31 16.68
C GLY A 93 -1.21 -2.90 16.97
N GLY A 94 -2.13 -2.82 15.99
CA GLY A 94 -3.54 -3.17 16.17
C GLY A 94 -4.30 -2.04 16.87
N MET A 95 -5.50 -1.69 16.38
CA MET A 95 -6.37 -0.73 17.07
C MET A 95 -7.34 -1.50 17.98
N PRO A 96 -7.30 -1.31 19.31
CA PRO A 96 -8.36 -1.82 20.18
C PRO A 96 -9.72 -1.20 19.79
N GLY A 97 -10.74 -2.03 19.58
CA GLY A 97 -12.14 -1.58 19.43
C GLY A 97 -12.63 -1.26 18.02
N THR A 98 -11.84 -1.46 16.97
CA THR A 98 -12.25 -1.18 15.57
C THR A 98 -12.59 -2.43 14.75
N GLY A 99 -12.51 -3.63 15.32
CA GLY A 99 -12.75 -4.90 14.61
C GLY A 99 -11.58 -5.37 13.74
N PHE A 100 -10.44 -4.68 13.77
CA PHE A 100 -9.22 -5.10 13.10
C PHE A 100 -8.27 -5.75 14.10
N ALA A 101 -7.92 -7.00 13.85
CA ALA A 101 -7.10 -7.77 14.77
C ALA A 101 -5.64 -7.28 14.81
N PRO A 102 -4.94 -7.47 15.95
CA PRO A 102 -3.52 -7.17 16.06
C PRO A 102 -2.71 -7.94 15.01
N ALA A 103 -1.53 -7.39 14.65
CA ALA A 103 -0.69 -7.89 13.57
C ALA A 103 -0.23 -9.36 13.73
N ASN A 104 -0.33 -9.93 14.93
CA ASN A 104 -0.05 -11.34 15.23
C ASN A 104 -1.28 -12.26 15.13
N GLN A 105 -2.44 -11.74 14.74
CA GLN A 105 -3.69 -12.48 14.60
C GLN A 105 -4.28 -12.42 13.19
N ILE A 106 -3.69 -11.65 12.28
CA ILE A 106 -4.07 -11.62 10.86
C ILE A 106 -3.68 -12.93 10.16
N ASN A 107 -4.64 -13.86 10.07
CA ASN A 107 -4.62 -14.97 9.14
C ASN A 107 -5.42 -14.61 7.86
N GLU A 108 -5.25 -15.35 6.76
CA GLU A 108 -5.94 -15.04 5.50
C GLU A 108 -7.48 -15.02 5.63
N GLN A 109 -8.03 -15.72 6.63
CA GLN A 109 -9.47 -15.70 6.92
C GLN A 109 -9.92 -14.41 7.61
N LEU A 110 -9.05 -13.75 8.37
CA LEU A 110 -9.38 -12.54 9.12
C LEU A 110 -9.33 -11.29 8.23
N LEU A 111 -8.49 -11.29 7.20
CA LEU A 111 -8.53 -10.28 6.14
C LEU A 111 -9.82 -10.40 5.29
N VAL A 112 -10.25 -11.64 5.01
CA VAL A 112 -11.53 -11.91 4.32
C VAL A 112 -12.74 -11.60 5.21
N ALA A 113 -12.66 -11.84 6.51
CA ALA A 113 -13.73 -11.51 7.47
C ALA A 113 -13.85 -10.00 7.73
N GLY A 114 -12.72 -9.27 7.80
CA GLY A 114 -12.71 -7.81 7.94
C GLY A 114 -13.16 -7.06 6.67
N LEU A 115 -12.98 -7.67 5.49
CA LEU A 115 -13.47 -7.15 4.20
C LEU A 115 -14.86 -7.68 3.83
N GLY A 116 -15.41 -8.64 4.57
CA GLY A 116 -16.75 -9.20 4.32
C GLY A 116 -17.89 -8.20 4.50
N GLY A 117 -17.63 -7.03 5.09
CA GLY A 117 -18.60 -5.96 5.28
C GLY A 117 -18.63 -4.89 4.17
N LEU A 118 -17.70 -4.92 3.21
CA LEU A 118 -17.69 -3.97 2.07
C LEU A 118 -17.72 -4.78 0.78
N ALA A 119 -18.92 -4.97 0.24
CA ALA A 119 -19.14 -5.54 -1.07
C ALA A 119 -18.20 -4.89 -2.10
N GLY A 120 -17.27 -5.66 -2.68
CA GLY A 120 -16.65 -5.30 -3.95
C GLY A 120 -15.20 -5.73 -4.25
N SER A 121 -14.33 -5.97 -3.26
CA SER A 121 -12.88 -6.03 -3.57
C SER A 121 -12.17 -7.35 -3.25
N SER A 122 -12.88 -8.39 -2.81
CA SER A 122 -12.30 -9.69 -2.38
C SER A 122 -11.68 -10.53 -3.52
N LEU A 123 -11.67 -10.05 -4.76
CA LEU A 123 -11.31 -10.86 -5.93
C LEU A 123 -9.88 -10.67 -6.45
N ILE A 124 -9.15 -9.63 -6.05
CA ILE A 124 -7.85 -9.35 -6.66
C ILE A 124 -6.72 -10.19 -6.05
N ILE A 125 -6.70 -10.40 -4.73
CA ILE A 125 -5.57 -11.07 -4.06
C ILE A 125 -5.69 -12.61 -4.15
N ALA A 126 -6.90 -13.17 -4.10
CA ALA A 126 -7.12 -14.61 -4.27
C ALA A 126 -6.99 -15.09 -5.73
N GLY A 127 -7.29 -14.21 -6.70
CA GLY A 127 -7.18 -14.52 -8.13
C GLY A 127 -5.73 -14.66 -8.62
N LEU A 128 -4.80 -13.86 -8.08
CA LEU A 128 -3.40 -13.84 -8.50
C LEU A 128 -2.63 -15.12 -8.12
N ARG A 129 -2.95 -15.77 -6.99
CA ARG A 129 -2.33 -17.06 -6.61
C ARG A 129 -2.87 -18.25 -7.40
N ARG A 130 -4.17 -18.30 -7.76
CA ARG A 130 -4.72 -19.41 -8.57
C ARG A 130 -4.19 -19.43 -10.01
N LEU A 131 -3.89 -18.27 -10.58
CA LEU A 131 -3.27 -18.15 -11.91
C LEU A 131 -1.79 -18.55 -11.91
N ALA A 132 -1.06 -18.29 -10.82
CA ALA A 132 0.33 -18.73 -10.68
C ALA A 132 0.45 -20.26 -10.51
N VAL A 133 -0.48 -20.89 -9.77
CA VAL A 133 -0.49 -22.35 -9.56
C VAL A 133 -0.83 -23.12 -10.82
N ARG A 134 -1.83 -22.68 -11.62
CA ARG A 134 -2.19 -23.37 -12.87
C ARG A 134 -1.12 -23.34 -13.97
N LYS A 135 -0.16 -22.41 -13.91
CA LYS A 135 0.94 -22.32 -14.89
C LYS A 135 2.14 -23.21 -14.54
N GLN A 136 2.11 -23.90 -13.40
CA GLN A 136 3.09 -24.89 -12.97
C GLN A 136 2.60 -26.33 -13.21
N GLU A 137 1.33 -26.51 -13.61
CA GLU A 137 0.69 -27.81 -13.87
C GLU A 137 0.37 -28.03 -15.37
N GLN A 138 0.97 -27.26 -16.28
CA GLN A 138 0.96 -27.51 -17.73
C GLN A 138 2.38 -27.54 -18.29
#